data_AF-A0A947FFN4-F1
#
_entry.id   AF-A0A947FFN4-F1
#
_cell.length_a   1.000
_cell.length_b   1.000
_cell.length_c   1.000
_cell.angle_alpha   90.00
_cell.angle_beta   90.00
_cell.angle_gamma   90.00
#
_symmetry.space_group_name_H-M   'P 1'
#
loop_
_entity.id
_entity.type
_entity.pdbx_description
1 polymer ?
#
loop_
_entity_poly.entity_id
_entity_poly.type
_entity_poly.pdbx_seq_one_letter_code
_entity_poly.pdbx_strand_id
1 'polypeptide(L)'
;YCSEKSCQRARKNRWQREKMATDPDYQANRRESQKKWLKRNRGYWRKYRSRHPDYCKRNRLLQKRRDTKRRFQNLAKMDASEQLLSIKAGTYYLLPRLAKMDALAHKVLLIPAA
;
A
#
# COMPACT_ATOMS: atom_id res chain seq x y z
N TYR A 1 -17.19 -1.77 -29.54
CA TYR A 1 -15.74 -2.07 -29.47
C TYR A 1 -14.97 -0.75 -29.51
N CYS A 2 -14.17 -0.41 -28.49
CA CYS A 2 -13.40 0.86 -28.46
C CYS A 2 -12.02 0.67 -29.14
N SER A 3 -11.71 1.56 -30.10
CA SER A 3 -10.47 1.57 -30.89
C SER A 3 -9.37 2.47 -30.31
N GLU A 4 -9.64 3.28 -29.29
CA GLU A 4 -8.64 4.16 -28.69
C GLU A 4 -7.49 3.37 -28.03
N LYS A 5 -6.26 3.90 -28.07
CA LYS A 5 -5.06 3.23 -27.53
C LYS A 5 -5.19 2.91 -26.04
N SER A 6 -5.83 3.78 -25.27
CA SER A 6 -6.13 3.58 -23.84
C SER A 6 -7.01 2.34 -23.62
N CYS A 7 -8.13 2.25 -24.36
CA CYS A 7 -9.04 1.11 -24.35
C CYS A 7 -8.36 -0.21 -24.75
N GLN A 8 -7.56 -0.18 -25.81
CA GLN A 8 -6.84 -1.36 -26.29
C GLN A 8 -5.83 -1.87 -25.24
N ARG A 9 -5.07 -0.95 -24.63
CA ARG A 9 -4.13 -1.28 -23.53
C ARG A 9 -4.87 -1.89 -22.33
N ALA A 10 -6.01 -1.31 -21.94
CA ALA A 10 -6.81 -1.83 -20.85
C ALA A 10 -7.30 -3.26 -21.13
N ARG A 11 -7.79 -3.53 -22.34
CA ARG A 11 -8.24 -4.86 -22.77
C ARG A 11 -7.09 -5.87 -22.79
N LYS A 12 -5.95 -5.52 -23.37
CA LYS A 12 -4.76 -6.39 -23.38
C LYS A 12 -4.29 -6.70 -21.95
N ASN A 13 -4.29 -5.70 -21.07
CA ASN A 13 -3.90 -5.90 -19.67
C ASN A 13 -4.88 -6.81 -18.93
N ARG A 14 -6.19 -6.67 -19.16
CA ARG A 14 -7.22 -7.54 -18.58
C ARG A 14 -7.01 -8.98 -19.04
N TRP A 15 -6.96 -9.20 -20.35
CA TRP A 15 -6.72 -10.52 -20.93
C TRP A 15 -5.43 -11.16 -20.41
N GLN A 16 -4.34 -10.38 -20.31
CA GLN A 16 -3.09 -10.90 -19.79
C GLN A 16 -3.19 -11.30 -18.31
N ARG A 17 -3.93 -10.54 -17.48
CA ARG A 17 -4.15 -10.89 -16.07
C ARG A 17 -4.97 -12.17 -15.95
N GLU A 18 -6.06 -12.28 -16.72
CA GLU A 18 -6.91 -13.46 -16.77
C GLU A 18 -6.08 -14.69 -17.17
N LYS A 19 -5.32 -14.61 -18.27
CA LYS A 19 -4.43 -15.69 -18.70
C LYS A 19 -3.37 -16.06 -17.66
N MET A 20 -2.78 -15.08 -16.99
CA MET A 20 -1.82 -15.37 -15.93
C MET A 20 -2.44 -16.06 -14.70
N ALA A 21 -3.75 -15.93 -14.50
CA ALA A 21 -4.48 -16.53 -13.39
C ALA A 21 -5.06 -17.91 -13.73
N THR A 22 -5.52 -18.12 -14.96
CA THR A 22 -6.27 -19.32 -15.36
C THR A 22 -5.48 -20.32 -16.19
N ASP A 23 -4.33 -19.92 -16.76
CA ASP A 23 -3.58 -20.71 -17.75
C ASP A 23 -2.15 -20.98 -17.21
N PRO A 24 -1.92 -22.12 -16.53
CA PRO A 24 -0.62 -22.48 -15.95
C PRO A 24 0.48 -22.62 -16.99
N ASP A 25 0.16 -23.15 -18.17
CA ASP A 25 1.12 -23.34 -19.27
C ASP A 25 1.58 -22.00 -19.83
N TYR A 26 0.65 -21.06 -20.01
CA TYR A 26 1.00 -19.69 -20.39
C TYR A 26 1.93 -19.03 -19.35
N GLN A 27 1.66 -19.24 -18.05
CA GLN A 27 2.52 -18.75 -16.99
C GLN A 27 3.92 -19.40 -17.04
N ALA A 28 4.00 -20.71 -17.23
CA ALA A 28 5.26 -21.46 -17.30
C ALA A 28 6.10 -21.02 -18.51
N ASN A 29 5.50 -20.96 -19.70
CA ASN A 29 6.16 -20.53 -20.93
C ASN A 29 6.69 -19.09 -20.80
N ARG A 30 5.91 -18.18 -20.21
CA ARG A 30 6.36 -16.80 -19.95
C ARG A 30 7.58 -16.76 -19.02
N ARG A 31 7.61 -17.57 -17.96
CA ARG A 31 8.76 -17.68 -17.03
C ARG A 31 9.98 -18.24 -17.76
N GLU A 32 9.83 -19.30 -18.55
CA GLU A 32 10.93 -19.92 -19.28
C GLU A 32 11.51 -18.96 -20.32
N SER A 33 10.66 -18.29 -21.08
CA SER A 33 11.06 -17.26 -22.04
C SER A 33 11.85 -16.13 -21.37
N GLN A 34 11.41 -15.68 -20.20
CA GLN A 34 12.14 -14.68 -19.41
C GLN A 34 13.51 -15.20 -18.96
N LYS A 35 13.60 -16.46 -18.48
CA LYS A 35 14.87 -17.09 -18.10
C LYS A 35 15.83 -17.19 -19.29
N LYS A 36 15.35 -17.66 -20.44
CA LYS A 36 16.13 -17.75 -21.69
C LYS A 36 16.65 -16.37 -22.10
N TRP A 37 15.81 -15.35 -22.05
CA TRP A 37 16.21 -13.98 -22.38
C TRP A 37 17.27 -13.44 -21.42
N LEU A 38 17.12 -13.63 -20.11
CA LEU A 38 18.11 -13.21 -19.11
C LEU A 38 19.45 -13.93 -19.28
N LYS A 39 19.42 -15.24 -19.60
CA LYS A 39 20.64 -16.03 -19.87
C LYS A 39 21.38 -15.51 -21.09
N ARG A 40 20.66 -15.15 -22.16
CA ARG A 40 21.23 -14.56 -23.38
C ARG A 40 21.72 -13.12 -23.18
N ASN A 41 21.06 -12.33 -22.35
CA ASN A 41 21.29 -10.89 -22.19
C ASN A 41 21.90 -10.54 -20.82
N ARG A 42 23.01 -11.21 -20.47
CA ARG A 42 23.70 -10.96 -19.20
C ARG A 42 24.17 -9.51 -19.10
N GLY A 43 23.87 -8.86 -17.98
CA GLY A 43 24.26 -7.47 -17.73
C GLY A 43 23.46 -6.42 -18.50
N TYR A 44 22.44 -6.80 -19.28
CA TYR A 44 21.60 -5.85 -20.02
C TYR A 44 21.04 -4.76 -19.11
N TRP A 45 20.43 -5.13 -17.97
CA TRP A 45 19.84 -4.15 -17.06
C TRP A 45 20.86 -3.20 -16.44
N ARG A 46 22.11 -3.64 -16.25
CA ARG A 46 23.19 -2.76 -15.76
C ARG A 46 23.54 -1.73 -16.84
N LYS A 47 23.76 -2.19 -18.08
CA LYS A 47 24.06 -1.33 -19.24
C LYS A 47 22.90 -0.36 -19.52
N TYR A 48 21.66 -0.85 -19.51
CA TYR A 48 20.47 -0.04 -19.72
C TYR A 48 20.38 1.10 -18.70
N ARG A 49 20.54 0.79 -17.40
CA ARG A 49 20.49 1.80 -16.33
C ARG A 49 21.64 2.81 -16.41
N SER A 50 22.84 2.37 -16.76
CA SER A 50 23.98 3.26 -16.98
C SER A 50 23.74 4.24 -18.12
N ARG A 51 23.11 3.79 -19.21
CA ARG A 51 22.77 4.64 -20.37
C ARG A 51 21.53 5.54 -20.15
N HIS A 52 20.71 5.25 -19.15
CA HIS A 52 19.47 5.99 -18.87
C HIS A 52 19.41 6.47 -17.40
N PRO A 53 20.32 7.36 -16.99
CA PRO A 53 20.37 7.87 -15.62
C PRO A 53 19.11 8.64 -15.22
N ASP A 54 18.53 9.43 -16.13
CA ASP A 54 17.31 10.22 -15.85
C ASP A 54 16.08 9.35 -15.60
N TYR A 55 15.91 8.29 -16.40
CA TYR A 55 14.90 7.27 -16.17
C TYR A 55 15.04 6.67 -14.76
N CYS A 56 16.28 6.35 -14.38
CA CYS A 56 16.58 5.75 -13.07
C CYS A 56 16.26 6.72 -11.92
N LYS A 57 16.64 8.00 -12.05
CA LYS A 57 16.35 9.06 -11.07
C LYS A 57 14.85 9.25 -10.90
N ARG A 58 14.12 9.40 -12.00
CA ARG A 58 12.65 9.53 -11.99
C ARG A 58 11.97 8.32 -11.36
N ASN A 59 12.36 7.11 -11.75
CA ASN A 59 11.79 5.89 -11.19
C ASN A 59 12.04 5.78 -9.69
N ARG A 60 13.23 6.17 -9.20
CA ARG A 60 13.55 6.19 -7.77
C ARG A 60 12.68 7.19 -6.99
N LEU A 61 12.46 8.40 -7.51
CA LEU A 61 11.58 9.39 -6.88
C LEU A 61 10.12 8.89 -6.80
N LEU A 62 9.61 8.32 -7.89
CA LEU A 62 8.26 7.73 -7.92
C LEU A 62 8.14 6.51 -7.01
N GLN A 63 9.20 5.73 -6.85
CA GLN A 63 9.25 4.64 -5.89
C GLN A 63 9.14 5.16 -4.46
N LYS A 64 9.92 6.18 -4.08
CA LYS A 64 9.82 6.82 -2.75
C LYS A 64 8.38 7.26 -2.45
N ARG A 65 7.72 7.95 -3.39
CA ARG A 65 6.32 8.38 -3.22
C ARG A 65 5.36 7.20 -2.99
N ARG A 66 5.51 6.12 -3.77
CA ARG A 66 4.69 4.89 -3.60
C ARG A 66 4.96 4.20 -2.27
N ASP A 67 6.21 4.17 -1.84
CA ASP A 67 6.61 3.55 -0.58
C ASP A 67 6.09 4.35 0.62
N THR A 68 6.17 5.69 0.59
CA THR A 68 5.56 6.57 1.59
C THR A 68 4.05 6.36 1.66
N LYS A 69 3.36 6.30 0.52
CA LYS A 69 1.91 6.02 0.49
C LYS A 69 1.57 4.64 1.07
N ARG A 70 2.34 3.60 0.71
CA ARG A 70 2.14 2.25 1.25
C ARG A 70 2.42 2.19 2.75
N ARG A 71 3.47 2.87 3.23
CA ARG A 71 3.74 2.98 4.67
C ARG A 71 2.54 3.62 5.36
N PHE A 72 2.06 4.77 4.89
CA PHE A 72 0.89 5.43 5.46
C PHE A 72 -0.36 4.53 5.49
N GLN A 73 -0.62 3.78 4.41
CA GLN A 73 -1.75 2.86 4.32
C GLN A 73 -1.60 1.59 5.21
N ASN A 74 -0.36 1.15 5.41
CA ASN A 74 -0.03 -0.05 6.21
C ASN A 74 0.43 0.30 7.64
N LEU A 75 0.31 1.56 8.07
CA LEU A 75 0.47 1.92 9.47
C LEU A 75 -0.68 1.26 10.23
N ALA A 76 -0.43 0.09 10.83
CA ALA A 76 -1.24 -0.42 11.90
C ALA A 76 -1.21 0.63 13.01
N LYS A 77 -2.30 1.39 13.15
CA LYS A 77 -2.46 2.43 14.17
C LYS A 77 -2.67 1.70 15.50
N MET A 78 -1.61 1.48 16.29
CA MET A 78 -1.76 0.98 17.67
C MET A 78 -2.48 2.04 18.53
N ASP A 79 -2.24 3.31 18.27
CA ASP A 79 -2.81 4.44 19.01
C ASP A 79 -3.78 5.23 18.13
N ALA A 80 -4.86 4.56 17.69
CA ALA A 80 -5.99 5.27 17.14
C ALA A 80 -6.73 5.98 18.28
N SER A 81 -6.20 7.10 18.78
CA SER A 81 -7.11 8.08 19.35
C SER A 81 -7.97 8.57 18.19
N GLU A 82 -9.21 8.09 18.14
CA GLU A 82 -10.27 8.92 17.58
C GLU A 82 -10.14 10.26 18.29
N GLN A 83 -10.12 11.35 17.53
CA GLN A 83 -10.21 12.68 18.10
C GLN A 83 -11.50 12.70 18.90
N LEU A 84 -11.40 12.45 20.21
CA LEU A 84 -12.52 12.52 21.12
C LEU A 84 -13.11 13.90 20.91
N LEU A 85 -14.31 13.91 20.34
CA LEU A 85 -15.10 15.08 20.03
C LEU A 85 -14.96 16.08 21.18
N SER A 86 -14.40 17.26 20.88
CA SER A 86 -14.21 18.42 21.79
C SER A 86 -14.84 18.22 23.16
N ILE A 87 -14.17 17.48 24.04
CA ILE A 87 -14.70 17.22 25.38
C ILE A 87 -14.63 18.55 26.10
N LYS A 88 -15.79 19.06 26.54
CA LYS A 88 -15.85 20.31 27.31
C LYS A 88 -15.02 20.13 28.59
N ALA A 89 -14.27 21.16 28.97
CA ALA A 89 -13.57 21.16 30.25
C ALA A 89 -14.59 20.91 31.37
N GLY A 90 -14.32 19.93 32.23
CA GLY A 90 -15.31 19.50 33.20
C GLY A 90 -14.88 18.28 34.00
N THR A 91 -15.72 17.95 34.99
CA THR A 91 -15.55 16.73 35.79
C THR A 91 -16.32 15.60 35.13
N TYR A 92 -15.66 14.47 34.93
CA TYR A 92 -16.25 13.25 34.38
C TYR A 92 -16.05 12.08 35.32
N TYR A 93 -16.99 11.14 35.30
CA TYR A 93 -16.86 9.84 35.97
C TYR A 93 -16.49 8.79 34.93
N LEU A 94 -15.38 8.10 35.14
CA LEU A 94 -15.03 6.93 34.32
C LEU A 94 -15.77 5.71 34.88
N LEU A 95 -16.75 5.23 34.11
CA LEU A 95 -17.49 4.02 34.42
C LEU A 95 -16.82 2.83 33.70
N PRO A 96 -16.32 1.83 34.43
CA PRO A 96 -15.74 0.64 33.82
C PRO A 96 -16.84 -0.16 33.12
N ARG A 97 -16.66 -0.40 31.82
CA ARG A 97 -17.65 -1.09 30.97
C ARG A 97 -17.73 -2.60 31.23
N LEU A 98 -16.79 -3.16 31.98
CA LEU A 98 -16.80 -4.57 32.40
C LEU A 98 -17.00 -4.63 33.91
N ALA A 99 -18.21 -5.03 34.30
CA ALA A 99 -18.60 -5.21 35.69
C ALA A 99 -17.74 -6.31 36.34
N LYS A 100 -16.76 -5.89 37.15
CA LYS A 100 -16.45 -6.61 38.38
C LYS A 100 -17.20 -5.90 39.50
N MET A 101 -17.76 -6.69 40.43
CA MET A 101 -18.73 -6.24 41.44
C MET A 101 -18.32 -5.02 42.29
N ASP A 102 -17.02 -4.69 42.35
CA ASP A 102 -16.48 -3.62 43.21
C ASP A 102 -15.84 -2.46 42.44
N ALA A 103 -16.28 -2.21 41.21
CA ALA A 103 -15.66 -1.18 40.40
C ALA A 103 -16.11 0.23 40.82
N LEU A 104 -15.29 0.90 41.64
CA LEU A 104 -15.51 2.28 42.08
C LEU A 104 -15.43 3.25 40.89
N ALA A 105 -16.43 4.12 40.75
CA ALA A 105 -16.40 5.21 39.78
C ALA A 105 -15.31 6.22 40.17
N HIS A 106 -14.34 6.44 39.30
CA HIS A 106 -13.26 7.40 39.54
C HIS A 106 -13.62 8.76 38.94
N LYS A 107 -13.55 9.81 39.77
CA LYS A 107 -13.77 11.20 39.37
C LYS A 107 -12.49 11.74 38.74
N VAL A 108 -12.58 12.18 37.48
CA VAL A 108 -11.44 12.76 36.73
C VAL A 108 -11.81 14.17 36.29
N LEU A 109 -10.86 15.10 36.44
CA LEU A 109 -10.95 16.45 35.89
C LEU A 109 -10.24 16.48 34.53
N LEU A 110 -10.97 16.79 33.47
CA LEU A 110 -10.40 16.94 32.13
C LEU A 110 -10.12 18.41 31.84
N ILE A 111 -8.83 18.72 31.63
CA ILE A 111 -8.34 20.04 31.22
C ILE A 111 -7.94 19.91 29.74
N PRO A 112 -8.63 20.58 28.80
CA PRO A 112 -8.24 20.58 27.39
C PRO A 112 -6.85 21.20 27.24
N ALA A 113 -5.95 20.51 26.56
CA ALA A 113 -4.70 21.13 26.12
C ALA A 113 -5.03 22.13 25.01
N ALA A 114 -4.56 23.38 25.16
CA ALA A 114 -4.70 24.46 24.18
C ALA A 114 -3.93 24.16 22.89
#